data_AF-A0ABD5NJC8-F1
#
_entry.id   AF-A0ABD5NJC8-F1
#
_cell.length_a   1.000
_cell.length_b   1.000
_cell.length_c   1.000
_cell.angle_alpha   90.00
_cell.angle_beta   90.00
_cell.angle_gamma   90.00
#
_symmetry.space_group_name_H-M   'P 1'
#
loop_
_entity.id
_entity.type
_entity.pdbx_description
1 polymer ?
#
loop_
_entity_poly.entity_id
_entity_poly.type
_entity_poly.pdbx_seq_one_letter_code
_entity_poly.pdbx_strand_id
1 'polypeptide(L)'
;MTLVVLGIDALDPDLVDPEHHQALTLDRYESIETIPSMTGEPSTHELWPTIITGCSPDEHGLKLEDGVAWEHPLLRMARTVATYTVPDTIQTRVGAWLLNNTSEDAFRVPATYYVEHGLSTVFDSVSAKAIGIPNYVTNPDREDREHRIRREMGSLFERNPDTQGGHTSSDVTEFYERCMEMIMIRTARIRRAVRSRQFELVFGYTSGLDLIGHVSHDRPEMQEQAYAEANDFVVELLDDLDETDDLLLVSDHGLQDGLHTDEAMVASTDPELIDGIGSVTDVRSAIEGELNRVDHQPEPPWTEQGSVEPSERVSQQLEDLGYM
;
A
#
# COMPACT_ATOMS: atom_id res chain seq x y z
N MET A 1 -3.34 -10.41 -21.32
CA MET A 1 -4.25 -9.94 -20.26
C MET A 1 -3.51 -9.92 -18.94
N THR A 2 -3.55 -8.79 -18.25
CA THR A 2 -3.00 -8.54 -16.92
C THR A 2 -4.13 -8.11 -16.02
N LEU A 3 -4.29 -8.73 -14.86
CA LEU A 3 -5.10 -8.17 -13.78
C LEU A 3 -4.25 -7.19 -12.97
N VAL A 4 -4.70 -5.95 -12.87
CA VAL A 4 -4.04 -4.90 -12.09
C VAL A 4 -4.85 -4.64 -10.83
N VAL A 5 -4.20 -4.70 -9.67
CA VAL A 5 -4.77 -4.32 -8.38
C VAL A 5 -4.00 -3.11 -7.86
N LEU A 6 -4.71 -2.00 -7.64
CA LEU A 6 -4.17 -0.80 -7.03
C LEU A 6 -4.83 -0.60 -5.67
N GLY A 7 -4.05 -0.86 -4.63
CA GLY A 7 -4.37 -0.54 -3.25
C GLY A 7 -4.21 0.96 -2.98
N ILE A 8 -5.28 1.62 -2.62
CA ILE A 8 -5.28 3.02 -2.18
C ILE A 8 -5.73 3.03 -0.72
N ASP A 9 -4.78 3.23 0.19
CA ASP A 9 -5.07 3.29 1.62
C ASP A 9 -6.05 4.42 1.94
N ALA A 10 -7.05 4.13 2.79
CA ALA A 10 -8.10 5.06 3.18
C ALA A 10 -8.93 5.68 2.04
N LEU A 11 -9.07 5.00 0.89
CA LEU A 11 -10.06 5.42 -0.12
C LEU A 11 -11.47 5.22 0.44
N ASP A 12 -12.12 6.34 0.75
CA ASP A 12 -13.40 6.37 1.45
C ASP A 12 -14.58 6.54 0.47
N PRO A 13 -15.59 5.64 0.50
CA PRO A 13 -16.70 5.69 -0.43
C PRO A 13 -17.57 6.96 -0.29
N ASP A 14 -17.59 7.63 0.85
CA ASP A 14 -18.35 8.86 1.06
C ASP A 14 -17.61 10.12 0.57
N LEU A 15 -16.29 10.04 0.36
CA LEU A 15 -15.47 11.15 -0.17
C LEU A 15 -15.27 11.05 -1.69
N VAL A 16 -15.57 9.90 -2.29
CA VAL A 16 -15.56 9.74 -3.75
C VAL A 16 -16.83 10.35 -4.35
N ASP A 17 -16.67 11.29 -5.28
CA ASP A 17 -17.74 11.86 -6.09
C ASP A 17 -17.73 11.23 -7.49
N PRO A 18 -18.72 10.41 -7.89
CA PRO A 18 -18.76 9.79 -9.20
C PRO A 18 -18.78 10.76 -10.40
N GLU A 19 -19.21 12.01 -10.21
CA GLU A 19 -19.22 13.00 -11.28
C GLU A 19 -17.81 13.55 -11.56
N HIS A 20 -17.00 13.69 -10.51
CA HIS A 20 -15.66 14.30 -10.56
C HIS A 20 -14.51 13.28 -10.49
N HIS A 21 -14.73 12.11 -9.90
CA HIS A 21 -13.73 11.07 -9.64
C HIS A 21 -14.06 9.77 -10.41
N GLN A 22 -14.39 9.89 -11.69
CA GLN A 22 -14.82 8.75 -12.53
C GLN A 22 -13.79 7.62 -12.59
N ALA A 23 -12.49 7.92 -12.50
CA ALA A 23 -11.44 6.90 -12.49
C ALA A 23 -11.28 6.23 -11.12
N LEU A 24 -11.76 6.83 -10.02
CA LEU A 24 -11.83 6.18 -8.72
C LEU A 24 -13.09 5.30 -8.58
N THR A 25 -14.16 5.61 -9.30
CA THR A 25 -15.38 4.78 -9.32
C THR A 25 -15.36 3.69 -10.39
N LEU A 26 -14.53 3.85 -11.43
CA LEU A 26 -14.46 2.96 -12.59
C LEU A 26 -15.87 2.66 -13.16
N ASP A 27 -16.07 1.45 -13.71
CA ASP A 27 -17.36 1.04 -14.28
C ASP A 27 -18.38 0.69 -13.19
N ARG A 28 -17.91 0.18 -12.05
CA ARG A 28 -18.70 -0.04 -10.83
C ARG A 28 -17.80 0.07 -9.59
N TYR A 29 -18.36 0.60 -8.52
CA TYR A 29 -17.76 0.62 -7.19
C TYR A 29 -18.77 0.27 -6.10
N GLU A 30 -18.29 -0.26 -4.99
CA GLU A 30 -19.09 -0.61 -3.82
C GLU A 30 -18.33 -0.31 -2.51
N SER A 31 -19.09 0.08 -1.48
CA SER A 31 -18.63 0.04 -0.09
C SER A 31 -18.71 -1.40 0.41
N ILE A 32 -17.66 -1.85 1.11
CA ILE A 32 -17.50 -3.20 1.63
C ILE A 32 -17.12 -3.15 3.12
N GLU A 33 -17.38 -4.25 3.84
CA GLU A 33 -17.05 -4.33 5.27
C GLU A 33 -15.54 -4.47 5.50
N THR A 34 -15.00 -3.75 6.48
CA THR A 34 -13.62 -3.96 6.99
C THR A 34 -13.61 -4.69 8.33
N ILE A 35 -12.41 -5.02 8.83
CA ILE A 35 -12.22 -5.66 10.13
C ILE A 35 -11.61 -4.64 11.10
N PRO A 36 -12.28 -4.34 12.23
CA PRO A 36 -11.68 -3.50 13.27
C PRO A 36 -10.50 -4.26 13.89
N SER A 37 -9.38 -3.55 14.11
CA SER A 37 -8.25 -4.17 14.80
C SER A 37 -8.52 -4.38 16.29
N MET A 38 -7.57 -5.03 16.97
CA MET A 38 -7.60 -5.18 18.44
C MET A 38 -7.69 -3.85 19.19
N THR A 39 -7.23 -2.74 18.60
CA THR A 39 -7.33 -1.41 19.21
C THR A 39 -8.67 -0.72 18.96
N GLY A 40 -9.59 -1.38 18.26
CA GLY A 40 -10.96 -0.91 17.99
C GLY A 40 -11.11 -0.04 16.74
N GLU A 41 -10.02 0.19 15.99
CA GLU A 41 -10.01 0.92 14.72
C GLU A 41 -9.34 0.03 13.65
N PRO A 42 -9.78 0.04 12.39
CA PRO A 42 -9.11 -0.68 11.29
C PRO A 42 -7.61 -0.37 11.21
N SER A 43 -6.79 -1.31 10.76
CA SER A 43 -5.35 -1.07 10.63
C SER A 43 -4.75 -1.67 9.37
N THR A 44 -4.07 -0.83 8.60
CA THR A 44 -3.17 -1.20 7.50
C THR A 44 -2.22 -2.36 7.85
N HIS A 45 -1.76 -2.45 9.11
CA HIS A 45 -0.85 -3.53 9.53
C HIS A 45 -1.50 -4.91 9.40
N GLU A 46 -2.78 -5.00 9.71
CA GLU A 46 -3.53 -6.26 9.77
C GLU A 46 -4.28 -6.52 8.45
N LEU A 47 -4.79 -5.46 7.82
CA LEU A 47 -5.74 -5.58 6.72
C LEU A 47 -5.11 -5.90 5.36
N TRP A 48 -3.91 -5.39 5.06
CA TRP A 48 -3.24 -5.77 3.80
C TRP A 48 -2.83 -7.25 3.76
N PRO A 49 -2.27 -7.84 4.84
CA PRO A 49 -2.16 -9.28 4.97
C PRO A 49 -3.50 -10.01 4.81
N THR A 50 -4.59 -9.48 5.38
CA THR A 50 -5.94 -10.03 5.20
C THR A 50 -6.33 -10.03 3.72
N ILE A 51 -6.19 -8.92 3.01
CA ILE A 51 -6.53 -8.77 1.60
C ILE A 51 -5.78 -9.77 0.71
N ILE A 52 -4.46 -9.93 0.92
CA ILE A 52 -3.65 -10.82 0.07
C ILE A 52 -3.77 -12.31 0.44
N THR A 53 -4.26 -12.65 1.64
CA THR A 53 -4.42 -14.03 2.11
C THR A 53 -5.87 -14.50 2.19
N GLY A 54 -6.84 -13.60 2.20
CA GLY A 54 -8.24 -13.88 2.53
C GLY A 54 -8.46 -14.38 3.97
N CYS A 55 -7.43 -14.35 4.81
CA CYS A 55 -7.47 -14.80 6.21
C CYS A 55 -7.69 -13.61 7.13
N SER A 56 -8.37 -13.81 8.25
CA SER A 56 -8.46 -12.78 9.31
C SER A 56 -7.12 -12.54 10.02
N PRO A 57 -6.96 -11.43 10.78
CA PRO A 57 -5.78 -11.17 11.59
C PRO A 57 -5.43 -12.30 12.56
N ASP A 58 -6.45 -12.98 13.09
CA ASP A 58 -6.32 -14.17 13.95
C ASP A 58 -5.67 -15.36 13.24
N GLU A 59 -5.92 -15.52 11.95
CA GLU A 59 -5.46 -16.64 11.15
C GLU A 59 -4.08 -16.40 10.56
N HIS A 60 -3.78 -15.19 10.05
CA HIS A 60 -2.46 -14.89 9.50
C HIS A 60 -1.44 -14.43 10.54
N GLY A 61 -1.88 -14.09 11.76
CA GLY A 61 -1.02 -13.84 12.92
C GLY A 61 -0.28 -12.50 12.93
N LEU A 62 -0.52 -11.62 11.94
CA LEU A 62 0.06 -10.28 11.88
C LEU A 62 -0.92 -9.29 12.50
N LYS A 63 -0.75 -9.03 13.79
CA LYS A 63 -1.68 -8.22 14.60
C LYS A 63 -0.96 -7.05 15.27
N LEU A 64 -1.69 -5.98 15.49
CA LEU A 64 -1.34 -4.97 16.46
C LEU A 64 -1.55 -5.54 17.87
N GLU A 65 -0.45 -5.76 18.61
CA GLU A 65 -0.55 -5.95 20.05
C GLU A 65 -0.82 -4.60 20.74
N ASP A 66 -1.67 -4.61 21.77
CA ASP A 66 -1.93 -3.45 22.64
C ASP A 66 -0.62 -2.81 23.12
N GLY A 67 -0.30 -1.65 22.55
CA GLY A 67 0.78 -0.79 23.04
C GLY A 67 2.19 -1.29 22.72
N VAL A 68 2.74 -0.70 21.65
CA VAL A 68 4.17 -0.62 21.30
C VAL A 68 4.75 -1.94 20.77
N ALA A 69 5.06 -1.93 19.48
CA ALA A 69 5.91 -2.92 18.84
C ALA A 69 7.21 -3.08 19.66
N TRP A 70 7.37 -4.25 20.27
CA TRP A 70 8.56 -4.59 21.05
C TRP A 70 8.92 -6.06 20.84
N GLU A 71 9.49 -6.38 19.69
CA GLU A 71 10.09 -7.69 19.45
C GLU A 71 11.63 -7.63 19.44
N HIS A 72 12.23 -7.28 20.59
CA HIS A 72 13.65 -7.55 20.81
C HIS A 72 13.93 -8.23 22.16
N PRO A 73 14.72 -9.33 22.20
CA PRO A 73 15.10 -10.03 23.44
C PRO A 73 15.73 -9.17 24.53
N LEU A 74 16.34 -8.04 24.17
CA LEU A 74 17.00 -7.11 25.09
C LEU A 74 15.99 -6.28 25.91
N LEU A 75 14.77 -6.11 25.42
CA LEU A 75 13.73 -5.31 26.07
C LEU A 75 12.83 -6.12 27.01
N ARG A 76 12.81 -7.46 26.88
CA ARG A 76 12.29 -8.34 27.96
C ARG A 76 13.01 -8.11 29.29
N MET A 77 14.33 -7.85 29.25
CA MET A 77 15.09 -7.51 30.45
C MET A 77 14.71 -6.12 30.99
N ALA A 78 14.45 -5.14 30.13
CA ALA A 78 14.07 -3.78 30.54
C ALA A 78 12.65 -3.71 31.12
N ARG A 79 11.69 -4.48 30.58
CA ARG A 79 10.28 -4.51 31.03
C ARG A 79 10.11 -5.04 32.46
N THR A 80 11.05 -5.88 32.92
CA THR A 80 11.08 -6.38 34.31
C THR A 80 11.43 -5.29 35.32
N VAL A 81 12.08 -4.20 34.89
CA VAL A 81 12.47 -3.08 35.77
C VAL A 81 11.52 -1.89 35.62
N ALA A 82 10.96 -1.66 34.43
CA ALA A 82 10.17 -0.46 34.12
C ALA A 82 8.71 -0.49 34.59
N THR A 83 8.14 -1.67 34.87
CA THR A 83 6.71 -1.84 35.23
C THR A 83 6.31 -1.23 36.58
N TYR A 84 7.26 -0.76 37.39
CA TYR A 84 6.96 -0.24 38.73
C TYR A 84 7.17 1.27 38.91
N THR A 85 7.75 1.99 37.94
CA THR A 85 8.22 3.37 38.19
C THR A 85 7.99 4.40 37.09
N VAL A 86 7.52 4.04 35.90
CA VAL A 86 7.41 5.00 34.78
C VAL A 86 5.94 5.21 34.38
N PRO A 87 5.39 6.43 34.54
CA PRO A 87 4.04 6.79 34.11
C PRO A 87 3.77 6.51 32.63
N ASP A 88 2.54 6.10 32.31
CA ASP A 88 2.11 5.70 30.95
C ASP A 88 2.39 6.78 29.90
N THR A 89 2.23 8.06 30.26
CA THR A 89 2.51 9.21 29.35
C THR A 89 3.98 9.30 28.92
N ILE A 90 4.91 8.87 29.77
CA ILE A 90 6.34 8.82 29.44
C ILE A 90 6.62 7.60 28.56
N GLN A 91 5.93 6.48 28.82
CA GLN A 91 6.05 5.28 27.98
C GLN A 91 5.52 5.54 26.57
N THR A 92 4.38 6.22 26.41
CA THR A 92 3.83 6.61 25.10
C THR A 92 4.74 7.57 24.36
N ARG A 93 5.34 8.56 25.06
CA ARG A 93 6.28 9.52 24.43
C ARG A 93 7.59 8.86 24.03
N VAL A 94 8.11 7.95 24.85
CA VAL A 94 9.31 7.16 24.52
C VAL A 94 9.00 6.17 23.40
N GLY A 95 7.82 5.56 23.38
CA GLY A 95 7.34 4.69 22.31
C GLY A 95 7.18 5.44 20.99
N ALA A 96 6.55 6.62 20.99
CA ALA A 96 6.45 7.48 19.80
C ALA A 96 7.83 7.97 19.33
N TRP A 97 8.72 8.33 20.27
CA TRP A 97 10.09 8.70 19.94
C TRP A 97 10.89 7.53 19.36
N LEU A 98 10.71 6.31 19.88
CA LEU A 98 11.35 5.10 19.37
C LEU A 98 10.77 4.69 18.01
N LEU A 99 9.45 4.75 17.80
CA LEU A 99 8.85 4.50 16.49
C LEU A 99 9.35 5.52 15.44
N ASN A 100 9.60 6.76 15.85
CA ASN A 100 10.15 7.80 14.97
C ASN A 100 11.70 7.75 14.81
N ASN A 101 12.45 7.07 15.70
CA ASN A 101 13.93 7.06 15.70
C ASN A 101 14.58 5.68 15.69
N THR A 102 13.82 4.58 15.69
CA THR A 102 14.35 3.22 15.59
C THR A 102 14.00 2.60 14.26
N SER A 103 14.94 1.80 13.76
CA SER A 103 14.88 1.12 12.46
C SER A 103 13.96 -0.12 12.44
N GLU A 104 13.12 -0.33 13.45
CA GLU A 104 12.12 -1.40 13.44
C GLU A 104 10.90 -0.93 12.63
N ASP A 105 10.96 -1.24 11.35
CA ASP A 105 9.98 -0.84 10.34
C ASP A 105 8.73 -1.72 10.49
N ALA A 106 7.71 -1.21 11.19
CA ALA A 106 6.54 -1.96 11.67
C ALA A 106 5.64 -2.59 10.57
N PHE A 107 6.00 -2.44 9.29
CA PHE A 107 5.22 -2.94 8.14
C PHE A 107 6.06 -3.76 7.15
N ARG A 108 7.19 -4.33 7.61
CA ARG A 108 8.19 -5.00 6.75
C ARG A 108 8.35 -6.49 6.99
N VAL A 109 7.24 -7.21 7.18
CA VAL A 109 7.28 -8.67 7.17
C VAL A 109 7.73 -9.18 5.78
N PRO A 110 8.74 -10.06 5.70
CA PRO A 110 9.20 -10.60 4.42
C PRO A 110 8.19 -11.58 3.84
N ALA A 111 8.13 -11.68 2.51
CA ALA A 111 7.24 -12.63 1.82
C ALA A 111 7.45 -14.10 2.25
N THR A 112 8.66 -14.46 2.74
CA THR A 112 8.94 -15.81 3.28
C THR A 112 8.12 -16.15 4.52
N TYR A 113 7.65 -15.16 5.29
CA TYR A 113 6.81 -15.36 6.46
C TYR A 113 5.58 -16.21 6.12
N TYR A 114 4.89 -15.89 5.03
CA TYR A 114 3.66 -16.57 4.62
C TYR A 114 3.90 -18.05 4.36
N VAL A 115 4.94 -18.37 3.59
CA VAL A 115 5.34 -19.75 3.31
C VAL A 115 5.77 -20.49 4.58
N GLU A 116 6.53 -19.84 5.46
CA GLU A 116 6.99 -20.41 6.74
C GLU A 116 5.83 -20.73 7.70
N HIS A 117 4.73 -19.99 7.61
CA HIS A 117 3.53 -20.17 8.41
C HIS A 117 2.43 -20.97 7.69
N GLY A 118 2.71 -21.50 6.50
CA GLY A 118 1.76 -22.30 5.73
C GLY A 118 0.57 -21.50 5.19
N LEU A 119 0.73 -20.18 5.03
CA LEU A 119 -0.24 -19.27 4.46
C LEU A 119 0.05 -19.11 2.97
N SER A 120 -1.00 -19.21 2.16
CA SER A 120 -0.93 -18.88 0.74
C SER A 120 -1.36 -17.44 0.48
N THR A 121 -0.78 -16.81 -0.54
CA THR A 121 -1.14 -15.46 -0.99
C THR A 121 -1.62 -15.46 -2.44
N VAL A 122 -2.27 -14.37 -2.87
CA VAL A 122 -2.64 -14.12 -4.28
C VAL A 122 -1.46 -14.20 -5.26
N PHE A 123 -0.21 -14.22 -4.78
CA PHE A 123 0.99 -14.20 -5.61
C PHE A 123 1.58 -15.59 -5.90
N ASP A 124 1.13 -16.65 -5.22
CA ASP A 124 1.89 -17.91 -5.17
C ASP A 124 1.80 -18.74 -6.46
N SER A 125 0.72 -18.62 -7.22
CA SER A 125 0.40 -19.50 -8.36
C SER A 125 0.46 -18.83 -9.73
N VAL A 126 0.87 -17.56 -9.79
CA VAL A 126 0.88 -16.76 -11.04
C VAL A 126 2.15 -15.94 -11.17
N SER A 127 2.50 -15.53 -12.38
CA SER A 127 3.56 -14.54 -12.61
C SER A 127 3.11 -13.19 -12.09
N ALA A 128 3.47 -12.85 -10.85
CA ALA A 128 3.01 -11.62 -10.21
C ALA A 128 4.11 -10.58 -9.96
N LYS A 129 3.68 -9.31 -9.92
CA LYS A 129 4.48 -8.18 -9.48
C LYS A 129 3.83 -7.48 -8.28
N ALA A 130 4.33 -7.78 -7.08
CA ALA A 130 3.99 -7.03 -5.86
C ALA A 130 4.82 -5.74 -5.73
N ILE A 131 4.16 -4.61 -5.45
CA ILE A 131 4.77 -3.27 -5.38
C ILE A 131 4.29 -2.57 -4.10
N GLY A 132 5.09 -2.63 -3.04
CA GLY A 132 4.87 -1.78 -1.87
C GLY A 132 3.82 -2.25 -0.87
N ILE A 133 3.30 -3.46 -1.06
CA ILE A 133 2.24 -4.02 -0.22
C ILE A 133 2.73 -4.13 1.23
N PRO A 134 2.00 -3.57 2.21
CA PRO A 134 2.37 -3.66 3.62
C PRO A 134 2.53 -5.11 4.05
N ASN A 135 3.57 -5.39 4.83
CA ASN A 135 3.89 -6.72 5.33
C ASN A 135 4.15 -7.81 4.27
N TYR A 136 4.39 -7.43 3.00
CA TYR A 136 4.77 -8.37 1.93
C TYR A 136 6.05 -7.94 1.21
N VAL A 137 7.18 -7.98 1.92
CA VAL A 137 8.48 -7.54 1.38
C VAL A 137 9.14 -8.64 0.57
N THR A 138 9.18 -8.47 -0.76
CA THR A 138 9.79 -9.43 -1.70
C THR A 138 11.31 -9.32 -1.81
N ASN A 139 11.90 -8.17 -1.44
CA ASN A 139 13.35 -7.98 -1.39
C ASN A 139 13.71 -7.15 -0.15
N PRO A 140 14.15 -7.79 0.96
CA PRO A 140 14.42 -7.10 2.22
C PRO A 140 15.64 -6.16 2.13
N ASP A 141 16.62 -6.48 1.27
CA ASP A 141 17.84 -5.69 1.09
C ASP A 141 17.63 -4.40 0.29
N ARG A 142 16.49 -4.31 -0.42
CA ARG A 142 16.11 -3.12 -1.16
C ARG A 142 15.09 -2.31 -0.38
N GLU A 143 15.53 -1.13 0.03
CA GLU A 143 14.63 -0.14 0.61
C GLU A 143 13.63 0.36 -0.44
N ASP A 144 12.37 0.41 -0.04
CA ASP A 144 11.31 0.97 -0.86
C ASP A 144 11.26 2.51 -0.73
N ARG A 145 11.02 3.20 -1.85
CA ARG A 145 11.12 4.67 -1.90
C ARG A 145 10.01 5.36 -1.10
N GLU A 146 8.81 4.81 -1.05
CA GLU A 146 7.72 5.37 -0.23
C GLU A 146 8.09 5.31 1.25
N HIS A 147 8.64 4.18 1.70
CA HIS A 147 9.13 4.05 3.08
C HIS A 147 10.26 5.03 3.39
N ARG A 148 11.15 5.29 2.42
CA ARG A 148 12.17 6.33 2.58
C ARG A 148 11.55 7.69 2.85
N ILE A 149 10.60 8.10 2.01
CA ILE A 149 9.87 9.37 2.15
C ILE A 149 9.22 9.43 3.53
N ARG A 150 8.52 8.36 3.95
CA ARG A 150 7.86 8.28 5.26
C ARG A 150 8.83 8.44 6.43
N ARG A 151 10.02 7.85 6.38
CA ARG A 151 11.05 8.03 7.42
C ARG A 151 11.68 9.42 7.42
N GLU A 152 11.70 10.09 6.27
CA GLU A 152 12.22 11.45 6.11
C GLU A 152 11.21 12.53 6.52
N MET A 153 9.92 12.18 6.74
CA MET A 153 8.86 13.15 7.07
C MET A 153 9.10 13.88 8.41
N GLY A 154 9.68 13.24 9.43
CA GLY A 154 10.01 13.91 10.69
C GLY A 154 8.87 14.76 11.26
N SER A 155 9.08 16.07 11.39
CA SER A 155 8.08 17.01 11.93
C SER A 155 6.88 17.29 11.00
N LEU A 156 6.92 16.80 9.76
CA LEU A 156 5.79 16.89 8.82
C LEU A 156 4.66 15.92 9.18
N PHE A 157 4.91 14.90 10.01
CA PHE A 157 3.90 13.92 10.41
C PHE A 157 4.09 13.51 11.87
N GLU A 158 3.52 14.29 12.78
CA GLU A 158 3.59 14.04 14.21
C GLU A 158 2.21 13.71 14.77
N ARG A 159 2.15 12.69 15.63
CA ARG A 159 0.91 12.38 16.35
C ARG A 159 0.55 13.54 17.28
N ASN A 160 -0.65 14.09 17.12
CA ASN A 160 -1.13 15.14 18.01
C ASN A 160 -1.83 14.49 19.22
N PRO A 161 -1.26 14.60 20.44
CA PRO A 161 -1.84 13.97 21.62
C PRO A 161 -3.14 14.63 22.08
N ASP A 162 -3.46 15.83 21.58
CA ASP A 162 -4.63 16.61 21.98
C ASP A 162 -5.85 16.37 21.07
N THR A 163 -5.69 15.59 19.98
CA THR A 163 -6.77 15.22 19.05
C THR A 163 -6.87 13.70 18.92
N GLN A 164 -8.09 13.16 18.92
CA GLN A 164 -8.32 11.75 18.61
C GLN A 164 -8.09 11.53 17.11
N GLY A 165 -7.28 10.54 16.71
CA GLY A 165 -6.98 10.22 15.31
C GLY A 165 -6.08 11.20 14.55
N GLY A 166 -6.05 12.47 14.97
CA GLY A 166 -5.39 13.54 14.23
C GLY A 166 -3.86 13.51 14.30
N HIS A 167 -3.24 13.77 13.15
CA HIS A 167 -1.82 14.09 13.03
C HIS A 167 -1.65 15.58 12.74
N THR A 168 -0.54 16.16 13.18
CA THR A 168 -0.15 17.54 12.87
C THR A 168 1.10 17.57 12.02
N SER A 169 1.19 18.55 11.13
CA SER A 169 2.38 18.83 10.34
C SER A 169 2.94 20.21 10.65
N SER A 170 4.26 20.33 10.70
CA SER A 170 4.95 21.63 10.73
C SER A 170 4.80 22.44 9.44
N ASP A 171 4.55 21.77 8.32
CA ASP A 171 4.28 22.38 7.00
C ASP A 171 3.33 21.46 6.21
N VAL A 172 2.05 21.83 6.19
CA VAL A 172 0.99 21.02 5.57
C VAL A 172 1.18 20.94 4.05
N THR A 173 1.69 21.99 3.42
CA THR A 173 1.94 21.99 1.97
C THR A 173 3.09 21.07 1.62
N GLU A 174 4.23 21.15 2.32
CA GLU A 174 5.32 20.21 2.09
C GLU A 174 4.88 18.77 2.35
N PHE A 175 4.14 18.53 3.44
CA PHE A 175 3.60 17.20 3.76
C PHE A 175 2.72 16.65 2.63
N TYR A 176 1.80 17.47 2.10
CA TYR A 176 0.94 17.11 0.98
C TYR A 176 1.77 16.69 -0.25
N GLU A 177 2.76 17.50 -0.63
CA GLU A 177 3.65 17.20 -1.77
C GLU A 177 4.43 15.88 -1.57
N ARG A 178 4.85 15.57 -0.33
CA ARG A 178 5.47 14.28 -0.03
C ARG A 178 4.50 13.11 -0.21
N CYS A 179 3.26 13.25 0.23
CA CYS A 179 2.23 12.23 0.05
C CYS A 179 1.90 12.04 -1.44
N MET A 180 1.82 13.11 -2.22
CA MET A 180 1.65 13.02 -3.68
C MET A 180 2.85 12.37 -4.36
N GLU A 181 4.08 12.65 -3.92
CA GLU A 181 5.27 11.93 -4.40
C GLU A 181 5.14 10.42 -4.18
N MET A 182 4.58 9.99 -3.04
CA MET A 182 4.35 8.57 -2.72
C MET A 182 3.37 7.92 -3.70
N ILE A 183 2.20 8.55 -3.92
CA ILE A 183 1.18 8.05 -4.86
C ILE A 183 1.77 7.97 -6.27
N MET A 184 2.39 9.06 -6.74
CA MET A 184 3.03 9.14 -8.06
C MET A 184 4.04 8.02 -8.29
N ILE A 185 4.91 7.74 -7.32
CA ILE A 185 5.95 6.70 -7.46
C ILE A 185 5.32 5.30 -7.54
N ARG A 186 4.26 5.04 -6.78
CA ARG A 186 3.55 3.76 -6.81
C ARG A 186 2.86 3.55 -8.14
N THR A 187 2.08 4.53 -8.59
CA THR A 187 1.42 4.53 -9.89
C THR A 187 2.44 4.32 -11.01
N ALA A 188 3.55 5.06 -11.03
CA ALA A 188 4.59 4.92 -12.06
C ALA A 188 5.22 3.51 -12.10
N ARG A 189 5.41 2.87 -10.93
CA ARG A 189 5.95 1.50 -10.86
C ARG A 189 4.94 0.46 -11.33
N ILE A 190 3.66 0.63 -11.01
CA ILE A 190 2.56 -0.22 -11.49
C ILE A 190 2.46 -0.10 -13.01
N ARG A 191 2.35 1.13 -13.53
CA ARG A 191 2.35 1.43 -14.97
C ARG A 191 3.52 0.79 -15.71
N ARG A 192 4.74 0.87 -15.15
CA ARG A 192 5.91 0.20 -15.75
C ARG A 192 5.78 -1.32 -15.77
N ALA A 193 5.18 -1.93 -14.75
CA ALA A 193 4.94 -3.37 -14.70
C ALA A 193 3.86 -3.79 -15.72
N VAL A 194 2.76 -3.04 -15.83
CA VAL A 194 1.72 -3.24 -16.85
C VAL A 194 2.32 -3.21 -18.25
N ARG A 195 3.01 -2.12 -18.61
CA ARG A 195 3.69 -1.96 -19.91
C ARG A 195 4.76 -3.02 -20.20
N SER A 196 5.22 -3.76 -19.19
CA SER A 196 6.18 -4.85 -19.42
C SER A 196 5.53 -6.08 -20.03
N ARG A 197 4.22 -6.27 -19.83
CA ARG A 197 3.45 -7.46 -20.23
C ARG A 197 3.99 -8.79 -19.67
N GLN A 198 4.85 -8.75 -18.65
CA GLN A 198 5.53 -9.93 -18.08
C GLN A 198 4.74 -10.63 -16.97
N PHE A 199 3.66 -10.01 -16.49
CA PHE A 199 2.96 -10.43 -15.29
C PHE A 199 1.49 -10.67 -15.61
N GLU A 200 0.94 -11.72 -15.01
CA GLU A 200 -0.47 -12.04 -14.97
C GLU A 200 -1.19 -11.14 -13.97
N LEU A 201 -0.52 -10.87 -12.83
CA LEU A 201 -1.00 -10.02 -11.76
C LEU A 201 0.00 -8.90 -11.46
N VAL A 202 -0.44 -7.64 -11.47
CA VAL A 202 0.32 -6.51 -10.93
C VAL A 202 -0.44 -5.96 -9.74
N PHE A 203 0.11 -6.07 -8.54
CA PHE A 203 -0.53 -5.55 -7.32
C PHE A 203 0.39 -4.49 -6.70
N GLY A 204 -0.05 -3.23 -6.73
CA GLY A 204 0.62 -2.14 -6.02
C GLY A 204 -0.23 -1.53 -4.92
N TYR A 205 0.41 -0.83 -3.99
CA TYR A 205 -0.24 -0.16 -2.86
C TYR A 205 0.38 1.22 -2.65
N THR A 206 -0.42 2.20 -2.19
CA THR A 206 0.07 3.50 -1.70
C THR A 206 -0.67 3.96 -0.44
N SER A 207 0.07 4.57 0.49
CA SER A 207 -0.48 5.16 1.73
C SER A 207 -0.76 6.67 1.66
N GLY A 208 -0.54 7.31 0.51
CA GLY A 208 -0.53 8.78 0.44
C GLY A 208 -1.86 9.44 0.82
N LEU A 209 -2.99 8.82 0.45
CA LEU A 209 -4.32 9.38 0.69
C LEU A 209 -4.71 9.33 2.18
N ASP A 210 -4.46 8.20 2.85
CA ASP A 210 -4.58 8.03 4.30
C ASP A 210 -3.81 9.09 5.10
N LEU A 211 -2.52 9.25 4.79
CA LEU A 211 -1.66 10.22 5.46
C LEU A 211 -2.19 11.65 5.30
N ILE A 212 -2.64 12.02 4.10
CA ILE A 212 -3.28 13.31 3.86
C ILE A 212 -4.53 13.43 4.73
N GLY A 213 -5.41 12.43 4.72
CA GLY A 213 -6.64 12.39 5.51
C GLY A 213 -6.40 12.71 6.99
N HIS A 214 -5.40 12.09 7.62
CA HIS A 214 -5.09 12.34 9.03
C HIS A 214 -4.64 13.78 9.34
N VAL A 215 -3.90 14.42 8.43
CA VAL A 215 -3.34 15.78 8.64
C VAL A 215 -4.28 16.89 8.16
N SER A 216 -5.10 16.61 7.15
CA SER A 216 -5.98 17.58 6.48
C SER A 216 -7.46 17.38 6.77
N HIS A 217 -7.83 16.58 7.77
CA HIS A 217 -9.23 16.33 8.16
C HIS A 217 -10.04 17.59 8.45
N ASP A 218 -9.41 18.69 8.86
CA ASP A 218 -10.04 20.00 9.07
C ASP A 218 -9.99 20.93 7.84
N ARG A 219 -9.53 20.42 6.69
CA ARG A 219 -9.32 21.14 5.42
C ARG A 219 -9.99 20.39 4.25
N PRO A 220 -11.31 20.50 4.08
CA PRO A 220 -12.04 19.76 3.05
C PRO A 220 -11.55 20.06 1.63
N GLU A 221 -11.16 21.31 1.32
CA GLU A 221 -10.61 21.68 0.00
C GLU A 221 -9.32 20.90 -0.34
N MET A 222 -8.51 20.58 0.68
CA MET A 222 -7.26 19.81 0.48
C MET A 222 -7.55 18.31 0.32
N GLN A 223 -8.56 17.79 1.01
CA GLN A 223 -9.01 16.42 0.80
C GLN A 223 -9.61 16.25 -0.59
N GLU A 224 -10.48 17.16 -1.02
CA GLU A 224 -11.05 17.19 -2.37
C GLU A 224 -9.94 17.23 -3.43
N GLN A 225 -8.93 18.09 -3.25
CA GLN A 225 -7.79 18.14 -4.15
C GLN A 225 -7.00 16.81 -4.16
N ALA A 226 -6.83 16.16 -3.01
CA ALA A 226 -6.12 14.88 -2.94
C ALA A 226 -6.85 13.76 -3.69
N TYR A 227 -8.18 13.70 -3.58
CA TYR A 227 -9.00 12.75 -4.33
C TYR A 227 -8.98 13.06 -5.83
N ALA A 228 -9.01 14.33 -6.22
CA ALA A 228 -8.89 14.73 -7.62
C ALA A 228 -7.54 14.33 -8.23
N GLU A 229 -6.42 14.54 -7.52
CA GLU A 229 -5.09 14.13 -7.98
C GLU A 229 -4.94 12.60 -7.98
N ALA A 230 -5.47 11.90 -6.97
CA ALA A 230 -5.52 10.43 -6.97
C ALA A 230 -6.30 9.89 -8.18
N ASN A 231 -7.44 10.51 -8.51
CA ASN A 231 -8.20 10.21 -9.71
C ASN A 231 -7.35 10.38 -10.98
N ASP A 232 -6.62 11.49 -11.12
CA ASP A 232 -5.75 11.73 -12.27
C ASP A 232 -4.64 10.66 -12.40
N PHE A 233 -4.07 10.21 -11.29
CA PHE A 233 -3.12 9.09 -11.31
C PHE A 233 -3.75 7.77 -11.75
N VAL A 234 -5.02 7.52 -11.41
CA VAL A 234 -5.73 6.33 -11.90
C VAL A 234 -6.08 6.48 -13.39
N VAL A 235 -6.44 7.67 -13.87
CA VAL A 235 -6.59 7.95 -15.31
C VAL A 235 -5.30 7.59 -16.06
N GLU A 236 -4.14 8.01 -15.56
CA GLU A 236 -2.85 7.68 -16.16
C GLU A 236 -2.55 6.17 -16.19
N LEU A 237 -3.05 5.41 -15.21
CA LEU A 237 -2.92 3.96 -15.18
C LEU A 237 -3.86 3.29 -16.19
N LEU A 238 -5.10 3.76 -16.29
CA LEU A 238 -6.08 3.30 -17.29
C LEU A 238 -5.55 3.47 -18.71
N ASP A 239 -4.85 4.58 -19.00
CA ASP A 239 -4.22 4.84 -20.30
C ASP A 239 -3.15 3.79 -20.72
N ASP A 240 -2.64 3.00 -19.77
CA ASP A 240 -1.67 1.94 -20.03
C ASP A 240 -2.27 0.52 -20.13
N LEU A 241 -3.56 0.38 -19.82
CA LEU A 241 -4.29 -0.89 -19.93
C LEU A 241 -4.68 -1.14 -21.39
N ASP A 242 -4.54 -2.39 -21.84
CA ASP A 242 -5.14 -2.83 -23.10
C ASP A 242 -6.61 -3.19 -22.88
N GLU A 243 -7.40 -3.30 -23.96
CA GLU A 243 -8.83 -3.70 -23.92
C GLU A 243 -9.09 -5.06 -23.24
N THR A 244 -8.04 -5.86 -23.04
CA THR A 244 -8.14 -7.15 -22.36
C THR A 244 -7.71 -7.11 -20.91
N ASP A 245 -7.10 -6.02 -20.43
CA ASP A 245 -6.65 -5.92 -19.04
C ASP A 245 -7.78 -5.41 -18.13
N ASP A 246 -7.76 -5.82 -16.88
CA ASP A 246 -8.71 -5.36 -15.87
C ASP A 246 -8.01 -4.64 -14.73
N LEU A 247 -8.69 -3.63 -14.18
CA LEU A 247 -8.26 -2.89 -12.99
C LEU A 247 -9.24 -3.12 -11.84
N LEU A 248 -8.70 -3.46 -10.68
CA LEU A 248 -9.36 -3.45 -9.38
C LEU A 248 -8.70 -2.39 -8.50
N LEU A 249 -9.48 -1.43 -8.04
CA LEU A 249 -9.11 -0.57 -6.90
C LEU A 249 -9.61 -1.22 -5.63
N VAL A 250 -8.80 -1.19 -4.58
CA VAL A 250 -9.17 -1.69 -3.25
C VAL A 250 -8.60 -0.77 -2.17
N SER A 251 -9.41 -0.43 -1.17
CA SER A 251 -8.93 0.05 0.12
C SER A 251 -9.14 -0.98 1.21
N ASP A 252 -8.37 -0.83 2.28
CA ASP A 252 -8.51 -1.58 3.52
C ASP A 252 -9.50 -0.94 4.48
N HIS A 253 -9.67 0.38 4.42
CA HIS A 253 -10.69 1.16 5.11
C HIS A 253 -10.93 2.50 4.40
N GLY A 254 -11.83 3.33 4.92
CA GLY A 254 -11.97 4.75 4.61
C GLY A 254 -11.43 5.62 5.74
N LEU A 255 -11.61 6.94 5.63
CA LEU A 255 -11.16 7.91 6.63
C LEU A 255 -12.05 9.16 6.62
N GLN A 256 -12.64 9.45 7.78
CA GLN A 256 -13.49 10.61 8.02
C GLN A 256 -13.07 11.30 9.31
N ASP A 257 -13.09 12.63 9.33
CA ASP A 257 -12.70 13.44 10.50
C ASP A 257 -11.31 13.08 11.10
N GLY A 258 -10.41 12.52 10.27
CA GLY A 258 -9.07 12.10 10.69
C GLY A 258 -9.02 10.73 11.37
N LEU A 259 -10.11 9.97 11.32
CA LEU A 259 -10.29 8.64 11.91
C LEU A 259 -10.61 7.63 10.83
N HIS A 260 -10.12 6.40 11.00
CA HIS A 260 -10.48 5.31 10.11
C HIS A 260 -11.97 4.96 10.25
N THR A 261 -12.63 4.68 9.13
CA THR A 261 -14.05 4.25 9.11
C THR A 261 -14.15 2.73 9.10
N ASP A 262 -15.29 2.17 9.50
CA ASP A 262 -15.57 0.73 9.48
C ASP A 262 -15.98 0.22 8.08
N GLU A 263 -15.73 1.00 7.04
CA GLU A 263 -16.03 0.68 5.65
C GLU A 263 -14.75 0.76 4.82
N ALA A 264 -14.66 -0.06 3.78
CA ALA A 264 -13.65 0.01 2.74
C ALA A 264 -14.34 0.15 1.38
N MET A 265 -13.57 0.35 0.32
CA MET A 265 -14.09 0.55 -1.03
C MET A 265 -13.40 -0.39 -2.02
N VAL A 266 -14.18 -0.93 -2.95
CA VAL A 266 -13.68 -1.55 -4.17
C VAL A 266 -14.29 -0.90 -5.40
N ALA A 267 -13.52 -0.83 -6.49
CA ALA A 267 -14.00 -0.41 -7.79
C ALA A 267 -13.33 -1.22 -8.90
N SER A 268 -14.02 -1.48 -10.01
CA SER A 268 -13.41 -2.22 -11.11
C SER A 268 -13.89 -1.80 -12.50
N THR A 269 -13.04 -2.03 -13.50
CA THR A 269 -13.37 -1.97 -14.93
C THR A 269 -14.22 -3.15 -15.41
N ASP A 270 -14.18 -4.29 -14.70
CA ASP A 270 -15.11 -5.41 -14.92
C ASP A 270 -16.07 -5.50 -13.71
N PRO A 271 -17.35 -5.13 -13.86
CA PRO A 271 -18.34 -5.22 -12.79
C PRO A 271 -18.52 -6.64 -12.21
N GLU A 272 -18.23 -7.70 -12.98
CA GLU A 272 -18.31 -9.09 -12.50
C GLU A 272 -17.21 -9.39 -11.46
N LEU A 273 -16.09 -8.67 -11.51
CA LEU A 273 -14.94 -8.88 -10.63
C LEU A 273 -15.25 -8.52 -9.17
N ILE A 274 -16.18 -7.59 -8.95
CA ILE A 274 -16.58 -7.13 -7.60
C ILE A 274 -17.93 -7.68 -7.12
N ASP A 275 -18.65 -8.47 -7.92
CA ASP A 275 -19.99 -9.01 -7.61
C ASP A 275 -20.05 -9.93 -6.36
N GLY A 276 -18.90 -10.35 -5.84
CA GLY A 276 -18.78 -11.22 -4.68
C GLY A 276 -17.90 -10.69 -3.55
N ILE A 277 -17.48 -9.43 -3.61
CA ILE A 277 -16.63 -8.83 -2.57
C ILE A 277 -17.54 -8.13 -1.56
N GLY A 278 -17.85 -8.79 -0.45
CA GLY A 278 -18.62 -8.19 0.66
C GLY A 278 -17.73 -7.59 1.75
N SER A 279 -16.51 -8.09 1.87
CA SER A 279 -15.52 -7.63 2.85
C SER A 279 -14.09 -7.74 2.32
N VAL A 280 -13.13 -7.10 3.00
CA VAL A 280 -11.68 -7.19 2.73
C VAL A 280 -11.15 -8.63 2.66
N THR A 281 -11.80 -9.60 3.30
CA THR A 281 -11.45 -11.03 3.22
C THR A 281 -11.79 -11.67 1.88
N ASP A 282 -12.77 -11.13 1.16
CA ASP A 282 -13.27 -11.70 -0.09
C ASP A 282 -12.40 -11.30 -1.30
N VAL A 283 -11.60 -10.24 -1.16
CA VAL A 283 -10.77 -9.66 -2.24
C VAL A 283 -9.84 -10.70 -2.86
N ARG A 284 -9.21 -11.55 -2.05
CA ARG A 284 -8.36 -12.64 -2.55
C ARG A 284 -9.13 -13.56 -3.50
N SER A 285 -10.32 -13.99 -3.09
CA SER A 285 -11.11 -14.96 -3.85
C SER A 285 -11.60 -14.36 -5.17
N ALA A 286 -11.89 -13.06 -5.20
CA ALA A 286 -12.19 -12.34 -6.43
C ALA A 286 -10.99 -12.28 -7.39
N ILE A 287 -9.81 -11.92 -6.88
CA ILE A 287 -8.56 -11.90 -7.67
C ILE A 287 -8.25 -13.28 -8.25
N GLU A 288 -8.29 -14.34 -7.43
CA GLU A 288 -8.06 -15.71 -7.88
C GLU A 288 -9.15 -16.19 -8.84
N GLY A 289 -10.40 -15.80 -8.61
CA GLY A 289 -11.52 -16.09 -9.50
C GLY A 289 -11.29 -15.54 -10.90
N GLU A 290 -10.88 -14.27 -11.00
CA GLU A 290 -10.58 -13.63 -12.28
C GLU A 290 -9.40 -14.28 -12.99
N LEU A 291 -8.29 -14.49 -12.28
CA LEU A 291 -7.08 -15.11 -12.82
C LEU A 291 -7.33 -16.55 -13.34
N ASN A 292 -8.33 -17.25 -12.80
CA ASN A 292 -8.74 -18.58 -13.26
C ASN A 292 -9.77 -18.54 -14.41
N ARG A 293 -10.49 -17.43 -14.58
CA ARG A 293 -11.55 -17.27 -15.59
C ARG A 293 -10.96 -17.05 -16.98
N VAL A 294 -9.84 -16.34 -17.08
CA VAL A 294 -9.23 -15.93 -18.34
C VAL A 294 -7.78 -16.40 -18.47
N ASP A 295 -7.28 -16.55 -19.70
CA ASP A 295 -5.88 -16.93 -19.96
C ASP A 295 -4.97 -15.70 -19.90
N HIS A 296 -4.28 -15.54 -18.77
CA HIS A 296 -3.27 -14.51 -18.57
C HIS A 296 -1.91 -15.06 -19.04
N GLN A 297 -1.55 -14.89 -20.31
CA GLN A 297 -0.20 -15.27 -20.76
C GLN A 297 0.75 -14.08 -20.77
N PRO A 298 1.88 -14.15 -20.04
CA PRO A 298 2.88 -13.11 -20.10
C PRO A 298 3.59 -13.12 -21.46
N GLU A 299 3.86 -11.93 -22.00
CA GLU A 299 4.64 -11.76 -23.21
C GLU A 299 6.12 -11.57 -22.85
N PRO A 300 7.05 -12.30 -23.50
CA PRO A 300 8.46 -12.08 -23.29
C PRO A 300 8.83 -10.66 -23.77
N PRO A 301 9.62 -9.91 -22.99
CA PRO A 301 9.86 -8.49 -23.24
C PRO A 301 10.59 -8.20 -24.55
N TRP A 302 11.36 -9.17 -25.06
CA TRP A 302 12.10 -9.09 -26.32
C TRP A 302 12.26 -10.50 -26.87
N THR A 303 12.14 -10.68 -28.18
CA THR A 303 12.71 -11.85 -28.86
C THR A 303 14.23 -11.68 -28.88
N GLU A 304 14.98 -12.64 -28.32
CA GLU A 304 16.44 -12.71 -28.47
C GLU A 304 16.79 -13.03 -29.94
N GLN A 305 16.68 -12.05 -30.82
CA GLN A 305 17.22 -12.11 -32.17
C GLN A 305 18.35 -11.09 -32.28
N GLY A 306 19.50 -11.44 -31.71
CA GLY A 306 20.73 -10.70 -31.89
C GLY A 306 21.86 -11.23 -31.03
N SER A 307 22.89 -11.80 -31.66
CA SER A 307 24.18 -11.99 -31.00
C SER A 307 24.77 -10.62 -30.71
N VAL A 308 24.71 -10.17 -29.45
CA VAL A 308 25.40 -8.96 -29.01
C VAL A 308 26.87 -9.31 -28.83
N GLU A 309 27.67 -9.20 -29.89
CA GLU A 309 29.11 -9.02 -29.67
C GLU A 309 29.32 -7.67 -28.99
N PRO A 310 30.01 -7.61 -27.83
CA PRO A 310 30.28 -6.36 -27.15
C PRO A 310 31.16 -5.49 -28.06
N SER A 311 30.57 -4.41 -28.58
CA SER A 311 31.31 -3.46 -29.41
C SER A 311 32.27 -2.69 -28.51
N GLU A 312 33.57 -2.99 -28.61
CA GLU A 312 34.64 -2.20 -27.96
C GLU A 312 34.49 -0.70 -28.23
N ARG A 313 33.94 -0.35 -29.40
CA ARG A 313 33.62 1.03 -29.79
C ARG A 313 32.57 1.69 -28.90
N VAL A 314 31.57 0.96 -28.45
CA VAL A 314 30.55 1.47 -27.51
C VAL A 314 31.17 1.67 -26.13
N SER A 315 32.02 0.74 -25.69
CA SER A 315 32.70 0.86 -24.40
C SER A 315 33.63 2.08 -24.38
N GLN A 316 34.47 2.23 -25.40
CA GLN A 316 35.37 3.38 -25.56
C GLN A 316 34.60 4.70 -25.59
N GLN A 317 33.47 4.76 -26.29
CA GLN A 317 32.64 5.96 -26.38
C GLN A 317 32.01 6.34 -25.04
N LEU A 318 31.60 5.35 -24.23
CA LEU A 318 31.04 5.60 -22.90
C LEU A 318 32.11 6.07 -21.92
N GLU A 319 33.34 5.55 -22.00
CA GLU A 319 34.50 6.07 -21.27
C GLU A 319 34.84 7.50 -21.68
N ASP A 320 34.89 7.80 -22.98
CA ASP A 320 35.20 9.14 -23.50
C ASP A 320 34.16 10.20 -23.07
N LEU A 321 32.91 9.77 -22.85
CA LEU A 321 31.81 10.62 -22.36
C LEU A 321 31.74 10.68 -20.83
N GLY A 322 32.57 9.91 -20.11
CA GLY A 322 32.65 9.88 -18.65
C GLY A 322 31.51 9.11 -17.97
N TYR A 323 30.84 8.21 -18.68
CA TYR A 323 29.81 7.31 -18.12
C TYR A 323 30.41 6.03 -17.49
N MET A 324 31.68 5.72 -17.80
CA MET A 324 32.50 4.66 -17.20
C MET A 324 33.85 5.24 -16.80
#